data_AF-A0AAE3ZSM8-F1
#
_entry.id   AF-A0AAE3ZSM8-F1
#
_cell.length_a   1.000
_cell.length_b   1.000
_cell.length_c   1.000
_cell.angle_alpha   90.00
_cell.angle_beta   90.00
_cell.angle_gamma   90.00
#
_symmetry.space_group_name_H-M   'P 1'
#
loop_
_entity.id
_entity.type
_entity.pdbx_description
1 polymer ?
#
loop_
_entity_poly.entity_id
_entity_poly.type
_entity_poly.pdbx_seq_one_letter_code
_entity_poly.pdbx_strand_id
1 'polypeptide(L)'
;MARESAARTPSTHRMIAHGAVLCGDPGEPRERCARVLAAGPAPLTEAERDRIRYALVDLLDDHAHAADPGERAVIAATLWP
;
A
#
# COMPACT_ATOMS: atom_id res chain seq x y z
N MET A 1 9.31 -5.83 7.57
CA MET A 1 7.98 -5.90 8.23
C MET A 1 7.61 -4.69 9.06
N ALA A 2 8.17 -4.40 10.24
CA ALA A 2 7.72 -3.25 11.05
C ALA A 2 7.82 -1.90 10.32
N ARG A 3 8.93 -1.68 9.58
CA ARG A 3 9.12 -0.51 8.71
C ARG A 3 8.05 -0.40 7.61
N GLU A 4 7.73 -1.50 6.95
CA GLU A 4 6.68 -1.57 5.91
C GLU A 4 5.29 -1.31 6.48
N SER A 5 4.99 -1.86 7.67
CA SER A 5 3.74 -1.61 8.37
C SER A 5 3.60 -0.13 8.74
N ALA A 6 4.68 0.51 9.21
CA ALA A 6 4.70 1.94 9.47
C ALA A 6 4.51 2.77 8.18
N ALA A 7 5.11 2.33 7.07
CA ALA A 7 4.91 2.91 5.74
C ALA A 7 3.57 2.53 5.09
N ARG A 8 2.72 1.73 5.76
CA ARG A 8 1.42 1.24 5.27
C ARG A 8 1.52 0.44 3.97
N THR A 9 2.68 -0.14 3.70
CA THR A 9 3.00 -0.96 2.51
C THR A 9 3.45 -2.36 2.93
N PRO A 10 2.58 -3.19 3.55
CA PRO A 10 2.97 -4.47 4.16
C PRO A 10 3.22 -5.59 3.11
N SER A 11 4.12 -5.36 2.16
CA SER A 11 4.42 -6.24 1.04
C SER A 11 4.89 -7.62 1.49
N THR A 12 5.74 -7.70 2.53
CA THR A 12 6.21 -9.00 3.04
C THR A 12 5.07 -9.78 3.69
N HIS A 13 4.15 -9.11 4.40
CA HIS A 13 2.98 -9.81 4.96
C HIS A 13 2.07 -10.35 3.85
N ARG A 14 1.84 -9.56 2.79
CA ARG A 14 1.03 -9.99 1.63
C ARG A 14 1.67 -11.19 0.94
N MET A 15 2.98 -11.15 0.72
CA MET A 15 3.74 -12.26 0.13
C MET A 15 3.57 -13.54 0.94
N ILE A 16 3.70 -13.49 2.27
CA ILE A 16 3.60 -14.68 3.12
C ILE A 16 2.16 -15.18 3.24
N ALA A 17 1.19 -14.28 3.40
CA ALA A 17 -0.21 -14.64 3.57
C ALA A 17 -0.84 -15.20 2.29
N HIS A 18 -0.54 -14.59 1.13
CA HIS A 18 -1.21 -14.88 -0.15
C HIS A 18 -0.33 -15.60 -1.17
N GLY A 19 0.98 -15.70 -0.93
CA GLY A 19 1.91 -16.39 -1.81
C GLY A 19 1.61 -17.88 -1.94
N ALA A 20 2.21 -18.48 -2.98
CA ALA A 20 2.19 -19.91 -3.22
C ALA A 20 3.34 -20.60 -2.48
N VAL A 21 3.05 -21.76 -1.90
CA VAL A 21 4.04 -22.59 -1.23
C VAL A 21 4.76 -23.42 -2.27
N LEU A 22 6.09 -23.28 -2.37
CA LEU A 22 6.90 -24.07 -3.30
C LEU A 22 7.44 -25.35 -2.66
N CYS A 23 7.63 -25.36 -1.34
CA CYS A 23 8.15 -26.50 -0.57
C CYS A 23 7.72 -26.40 0.90
N GLY A 24 7.47 -27.55 1.52
CA GLY A 24 7.15 -27.67 2.95
C GLY A 24 5.74 -27.20 3.32
N ASP A 25 5.51 -27.08 4.63
CA ASP A 25 4.31 -26.47 5.21
C ASP A 25 4.65 -25.03 5.63
N PRO A 26 3.94 -24.00 5.12
CA PRO A 26 4.18 -22.62 5.52
C PRO A 26 3.84 -22.35 6.99
N GLY A 27 3.06 -23.21 7.64
CA GLY A 27 2.76 -23.18 9.06
C GLY A 27 2.19 -21.86 9.60
N GLU A 28 2.46 -21.61 10.89
CA GLU A 28 2.02 -20.43 11.64
C GLU A 28 2.31 -19.07 10.98
N PRO A 29 3.48 -18.86 10.31
CA PRO A 29 3.77 -17.59 9.63
C PRO A 29 2.69 -17.12 8.66
N ARG A 30 2.05 -18.04 7.93
CA ARG A 30 0.98 -17.70 6.96
C ARG A 30 -0.24 -17.15 7.67
N GLU A 31 -0.71 -17.87 8.68
CA GLU A 31 -1.88 -17.46 9.47
C GLU A 31 -1.62 -16.16 10.23
N ARG A 32 -0.42 -16.00 10.79
CA ARG A 32 -0.01 -14.78 11.48
C ARG A 32 -0.05 -13.58 10.54
N CYS A 33 0.53 -13.70 9.35
CA CYS A 33 0.53 -12.61 8.38
C CYS A 33 -0.89 -12.30 7.89
N ALA A 34 -1.73 -13.32 7.68
CA ALA A 34 -3.13 -13.12 7.33
C ALA A 34 -3.89 -12.33 8.41
N ARG A 35 -3.68 -12.65 9.70
CA ARG A 35 -4.29 -11.90 10.82
C ARG A 35 -3.82 -10.44 10.86
N VAL A 36 -2.53 -10.18 10.66
CA VAL A 36 -1.99 -8.81 10.63
C VAL A 36 -2.60 -8.01 9.47
N LEU A 37 -2.73 -8.61 8.28
CA LEU A 37 -3.34 -7.94 7.14
C LEU A 37 -4.84 -7.66 7.37
N ALA A 38 -5.56 -8.61 7.96
CA ALA A 38 -6.97 -8.44 8.29
C ALA A 38 -7.21 -7.33 9.33
N ALA A 39 -6.29 -7.18 10.31
CA ALA A 39 -6.36 -6.11 11.30
C ALA A 39 -6.12 -4.72 10.67
N GLY A 40 -5.36 -4.66 9.58
CA GLY A 40 -5.01 -3.41 8.91
C GLY A 40 -4.08 -2.50 9.73
N PRO A 41 -3.68 -1.35 9.17
CA PRO A 41 -2.90 -0.36 9.90
C PRO A 41 -3.76 0.38 10.94
N ALA A 42 -3.13 0.98 11.94
CA ALA A 42 -3.81 1.87 12.89
C ALA A 42 -4.53 3.02 12.14
N PRO A 43 -5.68 3.51 12.65
CA PRO A 43 -6.39 4.64 12.03
C PRO A 43 -5.49 5.86 11.80
N LEU A 44 -5.77 6.61 10.74
CA LEU A 44 -5.11 7.90 10.51
C LEU A 44 -5.58 8.91 11.54
N THR A 45 -4.66 9.74 12.02
CA THR A 45 -5.01 10.99 12.71
C THR A 45 -5.71 11.94 11.73
N GLU A 46 -6.41 12.94 12.26
CA GLU A 46 -7.10 13.95 11.45
C GLU A 46 -6.12 14.70 10.53
N ALA A 47 -4.99 15.15 11.07
CA ALA A 47 -3.96 15.83 10.30
C ALA A 47 -3.35 14.96 9.18
N GLU A 48 -3.11 13.66 9.45
CA GLU A 48 -2.64 12.75 8.40
C GLU A 48 -3.68 12.53 7.32
N ARG A 49 -4.95 12.39 7.71
CA ARG A 49 -6.06 12.25 6.76
C ARG A 49 -6.19 13.47 5.87
N ASP A 50 -6.09 14.66 6.45
CA ASP A 50 -6.17 15.92 5.72
C ASP A 50 -5.02 16.05 4.73
N ARG A 51 -3.79 15.82 5.18
CA ARG A 51 -2.61 15.81 4.31
C ARG A 51 -2.74 14.84 3.15
N ILE A 52 -3.20 13.60 3.41
CA ILE A 52 -3.39 12.60 2.34
C ILE A 52 -4.48 13.03 1.37
N ARG A 53 -5.59 13.61 1.86
CA ARG A 53 -6.67 14.10 1.01
C ARG A 53 -6.18 15.19 0.07
N TYR A 54 -5.42 16.17 0.57
CA TYR A 54 -4.85 17.23 -0.26
C TYR A 54 -3.87 16.65 -1.28
N ALA A 55 -2.91 15.83 -0.84
CA ALA A 55 -1.95 15.22 -1.75
C ALA A 55 -2.63 14.37 -2.85
N LEU A 56 -3.72 13.67 -2.53
CA LEU A 56 -4.49 12.91 -3.51
C LEU A 56 -5.19 13.81 -4.54
N VAL A 57 -5.84 14.89 -4.08
CA VAL A 57 -6.54 15.82 -4.97
C VAL A 57 -5.54 16.57 -5.86
N ASP A 58 -4.41 17.01 -5.31
CA ASP A 58 -3.34 17.66 -6.06
C ASP A 58 -2.82 16.72 -7.16
N LEU A 59 -2.55 15.45 -6.82
CA LEU A 59 -2.04 14.48 -7.79
C LEU A 59 -3.07 14.09 -8.87
N LEU A 60 -4.37 14.15 -8.54
CA LEU A 60 -5.44 13.97 -9.53
C LEU A 60 -5.53 15.17 -10.48
N ASP A 61 -5.32 16.39 -9.98
CA ASP A 61 -5.26 17.60 -10.79
C ASP A 61 -4.05 17.57 -11.73
N ASP A 62 -2.88 17.19 -11.21
CA ASP A 62 -1.66 16.97 -12.01
C ASP A 62 -1.91 15.93 -13.11
N HIS A 63 -2.54 14.80 -12.78
CA HIS A 63 -2.86 13.76 -13.76
C HIS A 63 -3.79 14.26 -14.87
N ALA A 64 -4.80 15.07 -14.53
CA ALA A 64 -5.77 15.61 -15.48
C ALA A 64 -5.15 16.60 -16.46
N HIS A 65 -4.12 17.34 -16.01
CA HIS A 65 -3.47 18.40 -16.80
C HIS A 65 -2.15 17.98 -17.44
N ALA A 66 -1.59 16.81 -17.09
CA ALA A 66 -0.36 16.31 -17.68
C ALA A 66 -0.53 16.05 -19.19
N ALA A 67 0.29 16.75 -20.00
CA ALA A 67 0.24 16.65 -21.46
C ALA A 67 1.12 15.52 -22.00
N ASP A 68 2.19 15.16 -21.28
CA ASP A 68 3.08 14.07 -21.66
C ASP A 68 2.48 12.71 -21.23
N PRO A 69 2.37 11.73 -22.15
CA PRO A 69 1.87 10.40 -21.80
C PRO A 69 2.73 9.67 -20.75
N GLY A 70 4.03 9.92 -20.72
CA GLY A 70 4.94 9.34 -19.74
C GLY A 70 4.73 9.92 -18.34
N GLU A 71 4.62 11.25 -18.23
CA GLU A 71 4.25 11.95 -17.00
C GLU A 71 2.92 11.42 -16.45
N ARG A 72 1.88 11.34 -17.28
CA ARG A 72 0.59 10.77 -16.90
C ARG A 72 0.72 9.34 -16.35
N ALA A 73 1.54 8.50 -16.99
CA ALA A 73 1.77 7.14 -16.53
C ALA A 73 2.48 7.08 -15.17
N VAL A 74 3.47 7.96 -14.93
CA VAL A 74 4.17 8.07 -13.65
C VAL A 74 3.24 8.55 -12.54
N ILE A 75 2.43 9.57 -12.81
CA ILE A 75 1.43 10.08 -11.86
C ILE A 75 0.40 8.99 -11.52
N ALA A 76 -0.11 8.28 -12.53
CA ALA A 76 -1.04 7.17 -12.33
C ALA A 76 -0.42 6.03 -11.51
N ALA A 77 0.86 5.69 -11.73
CA ALA A 77 1.57 4.68 -10.94
C ALA A 77 1.79 5.14 -9.49
N THR A 78 1.95 6.44 -9.26
CA THR A 78 2.11 7.02 -7.91
C THR A 78 0.81 6.99 -7.11
N LEU A 79 -0.35 7.10 -7.79
CA LEU A 79 -1.68 6.96 -7.20
C LEU A 79 -2.00 5.52 -6.75
N TRP A 80 -1.26 4.52 -7.23
CA TRP A 80 -1.51 3.11 -6.92
C TRP A 80 -0.68 2.64 -5.70
N PRO A 81 -1.31 2.29 -4.56
CA PRO A 81 -0.62 1.77 -3.37
C PRO A 81 -0.25 0.27 -3.41
#